data_AF-M5RP86-F1
#
_entry.id   AF-M5RP86-F1
#
_cell.length_a   1.000
_cell.length_b   1.000
_cell.length_c   1.000
_cell.angle_alpha   90.00
_cell.angle_beta   90.00
_cell.angle_gamma   90.00
#
_symmetry.space_group_name_H-M   'P 1'
#
loop_
_entity.id
_entity.type
_entity.pdbx_description
1 polymer ?
#
loop_
_entity_poly.entity_id
_entity_poly.type
_entity_poly.pdbx_seq_one_letter_code
_entity_poly.pdbx_strand_id
1 'polypeptide(L)'
;MARDGQRRQIVAELRRQIEPEPEESDESTGDEWMLASQLSAEDQQRIESLFEVAQTDRSRAFELKSELDRLGVFADYENRFLDLFKTP
;
A
#
# COMPACT_ATOMS: atom_id res chain seq x y z
N MET A 1 1.88 65.17 10.42
CA MET A 1 1.34 65.02 9.05
C MET A 1 2.34 64.21 8.24
N ALA A 2 1.91 63.03 7.76
CA ALA A 2 2.43 62.31 6.60
C ALA A 2 3.85 61.72 6.65
N ARG A 3 4.16 60.48 6.25
CA ARG A 3 3.45 59.33 5.63
C ARG A 3 4.44 58.16 5.80
N ASP A 4 4.14 57.12 6.58
CA ASP A 4 3.47 55.88 6.17
C ASP A 4 3.92 55.27 4.82
N GLY A 5 5.22 55.36 4.49
CA GLY A 5 5.76 54.82 3.23
C GLY A 5 6.76 53.66 3.34
N GLN A 6 7.40 53.43 4.49
CA GLN A 6 8.53 52.49 4.61
C GLN A 6 8.18 51.24 5.43
N ARG A 7 6.96 50.71 5.29
CA ARG A 7 6.54 49.45 5.96
C ARG A 7 5.90 48.46 4.98
N ARG A 8 6.17 48.60 3.68
CA ARG A 8 5.67 47.70 2.61
C ARG A 8 6.79 46.98 1.88
N GLN A 9 7.76 46.41 2.60
CA GLN A 9 8.76 45.55 1.95
C GLN A 9 9.17 44.35 2.82
N ILE A 10 8.23 43.81 3.60
CA ILE A 10 8.44 42.58 4.38
C ILE A 10 7.32 41.58 4.13
N VAL A 11 6.86 41.48 2.86
CA VAL A 11 5.92 40.44 2.40
C VAL A 11 6.48 39.68 1.17
N ALA A 12 7.69 40.02 0.71
CA ALA A 12 8.34 39.30 -0.39
C ALA A 12 9.26 38.15 0.08
N GLU A 13 9.69 38.14 1.34
CA GLU A 13 10.66 37.15 1.85
C GLU A 13 10.01 35.90 2.47
N LEU A 14 8.68 35.89 2.68
CA LEU A 14 7.98 34.75 3.28
C LEU A 14 7.43 33.75 2.24
N ARG A 15 7.80 33.89 0.96
CA ARG A 15 7.43 32.95 -0.12
C ARG A 15 8.51 31.93 -0.44
N ARG A 16 9.57 31.85 0.37
CA ARG A 16 10.67 30.88 0.21
C ARG A 16 10.80 29.91 1.39
N GLN A 17 9.81 29.84 2.29
CA GLN A 17 9.66 28.80 3.32
C GLN A 17 8.48 27.87 3.03
N ILE A 18 8.10 27.76 1.75
CA ILE A 18 7.35 26.61 1.22
C ILE A 18 8.29 25.93 0.22
N GLU A 19 9.53 25.78 0.62
CA GLU A 19 10.39 24.75 0.08
C GLU A 19 10.12 23.58 1.02
N PRO A 20 9.31 22.57 0.62
CA PRO A 20 9.35 21.32 1.36
C PRO A 20 10.79 20.83 1.19
N GLU A 21 11.60 21.01 2.22
CA GLU A 21 12.65 20.06 2.49
C GLU A 21 11.96 18.71 2.40
N PRO A 22 12.34 17.79 1.48
CA PRO A 22 11.92 16.43 1.63
C PRO A 22 12.53 15.98 2.95
N GLU A 23 11.70 16.03 3.99
CA GLU A 23 11.93 15.37 5.24
C GLU A 23 12.44 13.97 4.89
N GLU A 24 13.61 13.63 5.42
CA GLU A 24 13.96 12.24 5.65
C GLU A 24 12.82 11.63 6.46
N SER A 25 11.86 11.03 5.75
CA SER A 25 10.69 10.39 6.30
C SER A 25 10.40 9.21 5.39
N ASP A 26 11.02 8.10 5.80
CA ASP A 26 10.64 6.73 5.47
C ASP A 26 10.41 6.48 3.97
N GLU A 27 11.50 6.13 3.27
CA GLU A 27 11.45 5.54 1.93
C GLU A 27 10.83 4.13 1.94
N SER A 28 9.69 3.97 2.61
CA SER A 28 8.89 2.74 2.65
C SER A 28 7.46 3.04 2.24
N THR A 29 7.25 3.90 1.24
CA THR A 29 5.92 4.13 0.63
C THR A 29 6.09 4.59 -0.82
N GLY A 30 6.83 3.82 -1.62
CA GLY A 30 7.03 4.09 -3.06
C GLY A 30 6.93 2.85 -3.93
N ASP A 31 7.24 1.68 -3.38
CA ASP A 31 7.23 0.39 -4.09
C ASP A 31 5.89 -0.37 -4.01
N GLU A 32 4.92 0.09 -3.21
CA GLU A 32 3.64 -0.62 -3.02
C GLU A 32 2.79 -0.71 -4.30
N TRP A 33 3.01 0.19 -5.28
CA TRP A 33 2.20 0.25 -6.49
C TRP A 33 2.85 -0.42 -7.72
N MET A 34 4.12 -0.83 -7.63
CA MET A 34 4.77 -1.65 -8.67
C MET A 34 4.64 -3.17 -8.42
N LEU A 35 4.41 -3.57 -7.17
CA LEU A 35 4.20 -4.96 -6.75
C LEU A 35 2.94 -5.61 -7.33
N ALA A 36 1.90 -4.83 -7.65
CA ALA A 36 0.66 -5.35 -8.24
C ALA A 36 0.87 -6.03 -9.62
N SER A 37 2.03 -5.85 -10.26
CA SER A 37 2.43 -6.54 -11.50
C SER A 37 3.50 -7.62 -11.33
N GLN A 38 3.92 -7.94 -10.09
CA GLN A 38 5.05 -8.84 -9.80
C GLN A 38 4.69 -10.30 -9.50
N LEU A 39 3.40 -10.68 -9.45
CA LEU A 39 3.05 -12.10 -9.32
C LEU A 39 3.39 -12.84 -10.62
N SER A 40 4.30 -13.80 -10.54
CA SER A 40 4.60 -14.68 -11.68
C SER A 40 3.36 -15.51 -12.02
N ALA A 41 3.21 -15.90 -13.29
CA ALA A 41 2.11 -16.77 -13.71
C ALA A 41 2.06 -18.10 -12.93
N GLU A 42 3.20 -18.57 -12.46
CA GLU A 42 3.32 -19.74 -11.57
C GLU A 42 2.74 -19.47 -10.17
N ASP A 43 3.05 -18.30 -9.58
CA ASP A 43 2.53 -17.91 -8.27
C ASP A 43 1.01 -17.72 -8.30
N GLN A 44 0.49 -17.11 -9.36
CA GLN A 44 -0.95 -16.98 -9.56
C GLN A 44 -1.65 -18.34 -9.66
N GLN A 45 -1.11 -19.26 -10.46
CA GLN A 45 -1.65 -20.63 -10.54
C GLN A 45 -1.61 -21.35 -9.19
N ARG A 46 -0.54 -21.15 -8.42
CA ARG A 46 -0.38 -21.75 -7.10
C ARG A 46 -1.41 -21.21 -6.10
N ILE A 47 -1.63 -19.89 -6.09
CA ILE A 47 -2.67 -19.25 -5.29
C ILE A 47 -4.05 -19.81 -5.65
N GLU A 48 -4.40 -19.85 -6.94
CA GLU A 48 -5.71 -20.35 -7.37
C GLU A 48 -5.92 -21.83 -7.00
N SER A 49 -4.92 -22.69 -7.21
CA SER A 49 -5.00 -24.10 -6.80
C SER A 49 -5.16 -24.26 -5.29
N LEU A 50 -4.45 -23.44 -4.50
CA LEU A 50 -4.61 -23.43 -3.04
C LEU A 50 -6.00 -22.93 -2.62
N PHE A 51 -6.61 -22.01 -3.35
CA PHE A 51 -8.00 -21.57 -3.13
C PHE A 51 -9.01 -22.68 -3.40
N GLU A 52 -8.87 -23.43 -4.49
CA GLU A 52 -9.75 -24.58 -4.80
C GLU A 52 -9.66 -25.66 -3.72
N VAL A 53 -8.44 -25.96 -3.28
CA VAL A 53 -8.19 -26.90 -2.20
C VAL A 53 -8.76 -26.38 -0.89
N ALA A 54 -8.53 -25.12 -0.53
CA ALA A 54 -8.99 -24.52 0.72
C ALA A 54 -10.51 -24.34 0.79
N GLN A 55 -11.20 -24.21 -0.35
CA GLN A 55 -12.66 -24.28 -0.42
C GLN A 55 -13.19 -25.64 0.02
N THR A 56 -12.52 -26.72 -0.37
CA THR A 56 -12.93 -28.09 -0.04
C THR A 56 -12.46 -28.50 1.36
N ASP A 57 -11.23 -28.13 1.70
CA ASP A 57 -10.58 -28.42 2.98
C ASP A 57 -10.05 -27.13 3.62
N ARG A 58 -10.87 -26.52 4.47
CA ARG A 58 -10.52 -25.32 5.24
C ARG A 58 -9.29 -25.52 6.12
N SER A 59 -8.94 -26.75 6.46
CA SER A 59 -7.72 -27.06 7.20
C SER A 59 -6.48 -26.72 6.41
N ARG A 60 -6.54 -26.63 5.08
CA ARG A 60 -5.42 -26.25 4.20
C ARG A 60 -5.36 -24.74 3.92
N ALA A 61 -6.29 -23.96 4.47
CA ALA A 61 -6.28 -22.51 4.32
C ALA A 61 -5.04 -21.85 4.95
N PHE A 62 -4.37 -22.48 5.93
CA PHE A 62 -3.09 -21.93 6.45
C PHE A 62 -1.98 -21.94 5.38
N GLU A 63 -1.97 -22.91 4.47
CA GLU A 63 -1.00 -22.99 3.37
C GLU A 63 -1.25 -21.84 2.39
N LEU A 64 -2.52 -21.61 2.05
CA LEU A 64 -2.95 -20.49 1.23
C LEU A 64 -2.55 -19.14 1.86
N LYS A 65 -2.84 -18.95 3.15
CA LYS A 65 -2.42 -17.73 3.86
C LYS A 65 -0.89 -17.56 3.81
N SER A 66 -0.13 -18.63 4.03
CA SER A 66 1.33 -18.55 4.05
C SER A 66 1.92 -18.12 2.70
N GLU A 67 1.37 -18.61 1.58
CA GLU A 67 1.84 -18.15 0.27
C GLU A 67 1.40 -16.72 -0.04
N LEU A 68 0.18 -16.33 0.32
CA LEU A 68 -0.27 -14.95 0.15
C LEU A 68 0.57 -13.95 0.97
N ASP A 69 0.94 -14.33 2.19
CA ASP A 69 1.80 -13.55 3.10
C ASP A 69 3.22 -13.44 2.54
N ARG A 70 3.80 -14.56 2.08
CA ARG A 70 5.12 -14.60 1.42
C ARG A 70 5.19 -13.70 0.19
N LEU A 71 4.11 -13.66 -0.58
CA LEU A 71 4.02 -12.87 -1.80
C LEU A 71 3.63 -11.41 -1.53
N GLY A 72 3.30 -11.05 -0.28
CA GLY A 72 2.91 -9.69 0.11
C GLY A 72 1.53 -9.25 -0.43
N VAL A 73 0.75 -10.17 -1.00
CA VAL A 73 -0.56 -9.88 -1.63
C VAL A 73 -1.73 -10.29 -0.75
N PHE A 74 -1.49 -10.63 0.52
CA PHE A 74 -2.56 -11.05 1.41
C PHE A 74 -3.67 -10.00 1.52
N ALA A 75 -3.34 -8.71 1.58
CA ALA A 75 -4.32 -7.64 1.66
C ALA A 75 -5.32 -7.64 0.47
N ASP A 76 -4.82 -7.85 -0.75
CA ASP A 76 -5.66 -7.93 -1.96
C ASP A 76 -6.56 -9.16 -1.98
N TYR A 77 -6.09 -10.28 -1.41
CA TYR A 77 -6.80 -11.56 -1.40
C TYR A 77 -7.57 -11.83 -0.09
N GLU A 78 -7.44 -10.99 0.93
CA GLU A 78 -7.99 -11.19 2.28
C GLU A 78 -9.50 -11.41 2.22
N ASN A 79 -10.22 -10.60 1.46
CA ASN A 79 -11.67 -10.73 1.33
C ASN A 79 -12.08 -12.08 0.72
N ARG A 80 -11.39 -12.55 -0.34
CA ARG A 80 -11.62 -13.88 -0.93
C ARG A 80 -11.26 -14.98 0.05
N PHE A 81 -10.18 -14.82 0.80
CA PHE A 81 -9.73 -15.77 1.82
C PHE A 81 -10.76 -15.92 2.95
N LEU A 82 -11.27 -14.81 3.48
CA LEU A 82 -12.28 -14.84 4.53
C LEU A 82 -13.60 -15.45 4.04
N ASP A 83 -13.94 -15.26 2.76
CA ASP A 83 -15.13 -15.86 2.16
C ASP A 83 -15.13 -17.40 2.21
N LEU A 84 -13.96 -18.05 2.25
CA LEU A 84 -13.84 -19.50 2.44
C LEU A 84 -14.48 -20.02 3.74
N PHE A 85 -14.58 -19.15 4.76
CA PHE A 85 -15.11 -19.49 6.08
C PHE A 85 -16.52 -18.97 6.31
N LYS A 86 -17.06 -18.12 5.41
CA LYS A 86 -18.38 -17.51 5.57
C LYS A 86 -19.54 -18.41 5.16
N THR A 87 -19.29 -19.51 4.47
CA THR A 87 -20.34 -20.48 4.10
C THR A 87 -20.63 -21.43 5.28
N PRO A 88 -21.90 -21.58 5.71
CA PRO A 88 -22.29 -22.49 6.79
C PRO A 88 -22.07 -23.97 6.44
#